data_AF-A0A942IU11-F1
#
_entry.id   AF-A0A942IU11-F1
#
_cell.length_a   1.000
_cell.length_b   1.000
_cell.length_c   1.000
_cell.angle_alpha   90.00
_cell.angle_beta   90.00
_cell.angle_gamma   90.00
#
_symmetry.space_group_name_H-M   'P 1'
#
loop_
_entity.id
_entity.type
_entity.pdbx_description
1 polymer ?
#
loop_
_entity_poly.entity_id
_entity_poly.type
_entity_poly.pdbx_seq_one_letter_code
_entity_poly.pdbx_strand_id
1 'polypeptide(L)'
;MQKIEISTPEPEKAIPVLKDTIERQKSILTQSLVKTEERIKQLASELKVNPDLLLAGKVPHPENQDMDLLELEGELEIRRHLQDQLESLDHLIICP
;
A
#
# COMPACT_ATOMS: atom_id res chain seq x y z
N MET A 1 -1.72 -23.40 4.50
CA MET A 1 -2.68 -22.28 4.50
C MET A 1 -3.13 -22.04 5.93
N GLN A 2 -2.89 -20.84 6.46
CA GLN A 2 -3.49 -20.42 7.72
C GLN A 2 -4.95 -20.02 7.46
N LYS A 3 -5.83 -20.28 8.44
CA LYS A 3 -7.26 -19.96 8.34
C LYS A 3 -7.63 -19.06 9.50
N ILE A 4 -8.54 -18.12 9.23
CA ILE A 4 -9.22 -17.32 10.26
C ILE A 4 -10.65 -17.85 10.33
N GLU A 5 -11.10 -18.25 11.51
CA GLU A 5 -12.45 -18.75 11.74
C GLU A 5 -13.32 -17.64 12.33
N ILE A 6 -14.50 -17.42 11.75
CA ILE A 6 -15.46 -16.41 12.21
C ILE A 6 -16.71 -17.15 12.68
N SER A 7 -17.02 -17.04 13.97
CA SER A 7 -18.25 -17.58 14.55
C SER A 7 -19.36 -16.53 14.50
N THR A 8 -20.50 -16.87 13.90
CA THR A 8 -21.64 -15.98 13.75
C THR A 8 -22.95 -16.77 13.78
N PRO A 9 -24.03 -16.23 14.38
CA PRO A 9 -25.34 -16.89 14.36
C PRO A 9 -26.00 -16.90 12.97
N GLU A 10 -25.50 -16.07 12.03
CA GLU A 10 -26.10 -15.88 10.70
C GLU A 10 -25.04 -16.01 9.58
N PRO A 11 -24.48 -17.21 9.32
CA PRO A 11 -23.40 -17.40 8.36
C PRO A 11 -23.76 -16.98 6.93
N GLU A 12 -25.01 -17.20 6.54
CA GLU A 12 -25.54 -16.81 5.23
C GLU A 12 -25.50 -15.29 5.00
N LYS A 13 -25.63 -14.49 6.06
CA LYS A 13 -25.52 -13.03 6.00
C LYS A 13 -24.08 -12.54 6.15
N ALA A 14 -23.25 -13.28 6.88
CA ALA A 14 -21.86 -12.92 7.10
C ALA A 14 -21.01 -13.01 5.82
N ILE A 15 -21.26 -14.01 4.98
CA ILE A 15 -20.49 -14.20 3.73
C ILE A 15 -20.59 -12.97 2.80
N PRO A 16 -21.78 -12.45 2.45
CA PRO A 16 -21.91 -11.21 1.68
C PRO A 16 -21.20 -10.01 2.32
N VAL A 17 -21.35 -9.83 3.63
CA VAL A 17 -20.72 -8.71 4.36
C VAL A 17 -19.20 -8.79 4.27
N LEU A 18 -18.61 -9.98 4.42
CA LEU A 18 -17.17 -10.18 4.30
C LEU A 18 -16.68 -9.90 2.88
N LYS A 19 -17.41 -10.35 1.86
CA LYS A 19 -17.09 -10.05 0.45
C LYS A 19 -17.10 -8.54 0.19
N ASP A 20 -18.19 -7.87 0.56
CA ASP A 20 -18.34 -6.42 0.38
C ASP A 20 -17.24 -5.65 1.14
N THR A 21 -16.89 -6.11 2.35
CA THR A 21 -15.83 -5.49 3.15
C THR A 21 -14.46 -5.64 2.50
N ILE A 22 -14.13 -6.82 1.97
CA ILE A 22 -12.87 -7.05 1.25
C ILE A 22 -12.79 -6.15 0.01
N GLU A 23 -13.85 -6.12 -0.80
CA GLU A 23 -13.88 -5.28 -2.00
C GLU A 23 -13.78 -3.78 -1.67
N ARG A 24 -14.46 -3.33 -0.62
CA ARG A 24 -14.34 -1.95 -0.14
C ARG A 24 -12.91 -1.65 0.32
N GLN A 25 -12.27 -2.56 1.05
CA GLN A 25 -10.89 -2.38 1.49
C GLN A 25 -9.93 -2.30 0.30
N LYS A 26 -10.08 -3.17 -0.71
CA LYS A 26 -9.30 -3.12 -1.96
C LYS A 26 -9.48 -1.77 -2.66
N SER A 27 -10.70 -1.26 -2.73
CA SER A 27 -10.97 0.07 -3.31
C SER A 27 -10.27 1.19 -2.55
N ILE A 28 -10.26 1.15 -1.21
CA ILE A 28 -9.57 2.15 -0.38
C ILE A 28 -8.06 2.08 -0.61
N LEU A 29 -7.47 0.88 -0.57
CA LEU A 29 -6.04 0.69 -0.80
C LEU A 29 -5.61 1.15 -2.19
N THR A 30 -6.41 0.83 -3.22
CA THR A 30 -6.16 1.30 -4.58
C THR A 30 -6.16 2.82 -4.68
N GLN A 31 -7.12 3.50 -4.03
CA GLN A 31 -7.16 4.96 -4.01
C GLN A 31 -5.98 5.58 -3.26
N SER A 32 -5.59 4.98 -2.14
CA SER A 32 -4.39 5.40 -1.41
C SER A 32 -3.12 5.21 -2.23
N LEU A 33 -3.00 4.09 -2.96
CA LEU A 33 -1.87 3.84 -3.85
C LEU A 33 -1.74 4.92 -4.92
N VAL A 34 -2.84 5.28 -5.59
CA VAL A 34 -2.82 6.35 -6.60
C VAL A 34 -2.29 7.66 -6.01
N LYS A 35 -2.78 8.05 -4.82
CA LYS A 35 -2.32 9.28 -4.15
C LYS A 35 -0.85 9.23 -3.76
N THR A 36 -0.40 8.11 -3.21
CA THR A 36 1.01 7.90 -2.85
C THR A 36 1.89 7.93 -4.11
N GLU A 37 1.47 7.31 -5.22
CA GLU A 37 2.20 7.38 -6.48
C GLU A 37 2.28 8.79 -7.05
N GLU A 38 1.21 9.58 -6.95
CA GLU A 38 1.22 11.00 -7.33
C GLU A 38 2.21 11.80 -6.48
N ARG A 39 2.24 11.56 -5.15
CA ARG A 39 3.20 12.22 -4.25
C ARG A 39 4.64 11.84 -4.54
N ILE A 40 4.92 10.55 -4.77
CA ILE A 40 6.25 10.05 -5.19
C ILE A 40 6.69 10.74 -6.48
N LYS A 41 5.81 10.81 -7.49
CA LYS A 41 6.15 11.46 -8.77
C LYS A 41 6.45 12.95 -8.59
N GLN A 42 5.68 13.63 -7.75
CA GLN A 42 5.92 15.04 -7.43
C GLN A 42 7.29 15.22 -6.77
N LEU A 43 7.55 14.54 -5.66
CA LEU A 43 8.80 14.65 -4.90
C LEU A 43 10.02 14.26 -5.75
N ALA A 44 9.93 13.15 -6.49
CA ALA A 44 11.01 12.71 -7.39
C ALA A 44 11.31 13.74 -8.48
N SER A 45 10.29 14.41 -9.02
CA SER A 45 10.46 15.48 -10.02
C SER A 45 11.07 16.75 -9.41
N GLU A 46 10.62 17.15 -8.22
CA GLU A 46 11.14 18.33 -7.51
C GLU A 46 12.62 18.14 -7.11
N LEU A 47 12.97 16.95 -6.62
CA LEU A 47 14.32 16.57 -6.21
C LEU A 47 15.21 16.19 -7.40
N LYS A 48 14.63 15.94 -8.59
CA LYS A 48 15.31 15.41 -9.78
C LYS A 48 16.04 14.09 -9.49
N VAL A 49 15.40 13.25 -8.68
CA VAL A 49 15.93 11.97 -8.22
C VAL A 49 15.17 10.84 -8.89
N ASN A 50 15.88 9.77 -9.24
CA ASN A 50 15.25 8.52 -9.63
C ASN A 50 14.91 7.69 -8.36
N PRO A 51 13.62 7.39 -8.11
CA PRO A 51 13.20 6.61 -6.94
C PRO A 51 13.90 5.24 -6.81
N ASP A 52 14.19 4.56 -7.93
CA ASP A 52 14.85 3.26 -7.91
C ASP A 52 16.31 3.38 -7.44
N LEU A 53 16.98 4.48 -7.78
CA LEU A 53 18.34 4.75 -7.31
C LEU A 53 18.35 5.17 -5.84
N LEU A 54 17.33 5.88 -5.39
CA LEU A 54 17.16 6.28 -3.99
C LEU A 54 17.00 5.04 -3.11
N LEU A 55 16.08 4.12 -3.47
CA LEU A 55 15.90 2.85 -2.77
C LEU A 55 17.15 1.96 -2.77
N ALA A 56 17.98 2.06 -3.81
CA ALA A 56 19.25 1.35 -3.89
C ALA A 56 20.36 1.99 -3.03
N GLY A 57 20.08 3.09 -2.31
CA GLY A 57 21.06 3.83 -1.52
C GLY A 57 22.14 4.53 -2.35
N LYS A 58 21.83 4.84 -3.63
CA LYS A 58 22.79 5.43 -4.59
C LYS A 58 22.63 6.93 -4.76
N VAL A 59 21.67 7.54 -4.07
CA VAL A 59 21.42 8.98 -4.10
C VAL A 59 22.10 9.59 -2.88
N PRO A 60 22.93 10.63 -3.05
CA PRO A 60 23.49 11.37 -1.92
C PRO A 60 22.41 12.17 -1.19
N HIS A 61 22.54 12.29 0.14
CA HIS A 61 21.66 13.11 0.98
C HIS A 61 22.40 14.37 1.43
N PRO A 62 22.48 15.42 0.60
CA PRO A 62 23.05 16.69 1.04
C PRO A 62 22.09 17.34 2.06
N GLU A 63 22.64 18.02 3.07
CA GLU A 63 21.87 18.59 4.19
C GLU A 63 20.71 19.50 3.75
N ASN A 64 20.84 20.16 2.60
CA ASN A 64 19.81 21.06 2.06
C ASN A 64 18.62 20.34 1.40
N GLN A 65 18.67 19.02 1.23
CA GLN A 65 17.62 18.19 0.63
C GLN A 65 17.32 16.93 1.45
N ASP A 66 18.02 16.71 2.57
CA ASP A 66 17.93 15.50 3.39
C ASP A 66 16.48 15.19 3.82
N MET A 67 15.75 16.20 4.30
CA MET A 67 14.36 16.03 4.73
C MET A 67 13.42 15.62 3.59
N ASP A 68 13.56 16.22 2.42
CA ASP A 68 12.69 15.91 1.27
C ASP A 68 13.02 14.53 0.68
N LEU A 69 14.30 14.13 0.72
CA LEU A 69 14.75 12.78 0.34
C LEU A 69 14.20 11.72 1.30
N LEU A 70 14.25 11.98 2.60
CA LEU A 70 13.63 11.12 3.63
C LEU A 70 12.12 11.02 3.45
N GLU A 71 11.45 12.12 3.08
CA GLU A 71 10.02 12.09 2.76
C GLU A 71 9.75 11.17 1.56
N LEU A 72 10.53 11.29 0.48
CA LEU A 72 10.40 10.44 -0.70
C LEU A 72 10.65 8.96 -0.37
N GLU A 73 11.63 8.64 0.47
CA GLU A 73 11.87 7.28 0.97
C GLU A 73 10.66 6.76 1.76
N GLY A 74 10.09 7.59 2.64
CA GLY A 74 8.89 7.25 3.39
C GLY A 74 7.70 6.94 2.48
N GLU A 75 7.45 7.76 1.46
CA GLU A 75 6.37 7.53 0.50
C GLU A 75 6.58 6.25 -0.32
N LEU A 76 7.82 5.94 -0.70
CA LEU A 76 8.15 4.69 -1.40
C LEU A 76 7.87 3.44 -0.54
N GLU A 77 8.17 3.51 0.76
CA GLU A 77 7.86 2.44 1.71
C GLU A 77 6.35 2.31 1.95
N ILE A 78 5.62 3.42 2.05
CA ILE A 78 4.15 3.41 2.12
C ILE A 78 3.57 2.71 0.89
N ARG A 79 4.04 3.07 -0.32
CA ARG A 79 3.59 2.43 -1.57
C ARG A 79 3.79 0.92 -1.53
N ARG A 80 4.99 0.48 -1.12
CA ARG A 80 5.31 -0.96 -1.00
C ARG A 80 4.34 -1.64 -0.04
N HIS A 81 4.14 -1.07 1.14
CA HIS A 81 3.25 -1.64 2.14
C HIS A 81 1.80 -1.75 1.65
N LEU A 82 1.30 -0.72 0.95
CA LEU A 82 -0.05 -0.73 0.37
C LEU A 82 -0.20 -1.78 -0.73
N GLN A 83 0.84 -1.98 -1.57
CA GLN A 83 0.87 -3.04 -2.59
C GLN A 83 0.84 -4.43 -1.94
N ASP A 84 1.68 -4.66 -0.93
CA ASP A 84 1.73 -5.93 -0.19
C ASP A 84 0.37 -6.27 0.45
N GLN A 85 -0.32 -5.26 1.01
CA GLN A 85 -1.66 -5.43 1.56
C GLN A 85 -2.70 -5.77 0.49
N LEU A 86 -2.66 -5.09 -0.67
CA LEU A 86 -3.60 -5.36 -1.76
C LEU A 86 -3.42 -6.78 -2.30
N GLU A 87 -2.18 -7.20 -2.54
CA GLU A 87 -1.85 -8.57 -2.96
C GLU A 87 -2.31 -9.61 -1.91
N SER A 88 -2.13 -9.30 -0.63
CA SER A 88 -2.62 -10.17 0.46
C SER A 88 -4.15 -10.34 0.41
N LEU A 89 -4.90 -9.29 0.11
CA LEU A 89 -6.36 -9.35 -0.03
C LEU A 89 -6.81 -10.11 -1.29
N ASP A 90 -6.03 -10.06 -2.38
CA ASP A 90 -6.32 -10.82 -3.60
C ASP A 90 -6.15 -12.33 -3.39
N HIS A 91 -5.30 -12.73 -2.45
CA HIS A 91 -5.12 -14.13 -2.06
C HIS A 91 -6.13 -14.63 -1.01
N LEU A 92 -6.99 -13.76 -0.46
CA LEU A 92 -8.02 -14.18 0.50
C LEU A 92 -9.14 -14.94 -0.20
N ILE A 93 -9.46 -16.11 0.36
CA ILE A 93 -10.57 -16.95 -0.09
C ILE A 93 -11.54 -17.09 1.08
N ILE A 94 -12.80 -16.69 0.86
CA ILE A 94 -13.88 -16.94 1.81
C ILE A 94 -14.40 -18.36 1.56
N CYS A 95 -14.16 -19.24 2.51
CA CYS A 95 -14.71 -20.59 2.51
C CYS A 95 -16.06 -20.62 3.23
N PRO A 96 -17.08 -21.30 2.67
CA PRO A 96 -18.35 -21.54 3.34
C PRO A 96 -18.23 -22.52 4.52
#